data_AF-Q7MSH3-F1
#
_entry.id   AF-Q7MSH3-F1
#
_cell.length_a   1.000
_cell.length_b   1.000
_cell.length_c   1.000
_cell.angle_alpha   90.00
_cell.angle_beta   90.00
_cell.angle_gamma   90.00
#
_symmetry.space_group_name_H-M   'P 1'
#
loop_
_entity.id
_entity.type
_entity.pdbx_description
1 polymer ?
#
loop_
_entity_poly.entity_id
_entity_poly.type
_entity_poly.pdbx_seq_one_letter_code
_entity_poly.pdbx_strand_id
1 'polypeptide(L)'
;MEKLTPLKGKDAPLERTLEVIKEALGKAGFEIIEKECANPLSELFWVFIQDKNHPSFFSNGKGYSKKAALASAYAEFAERAFSGFFFQELYLGDEEGIYLAKDEVLARSIAEVLNPKWRRFYSMEGSLGSRGWIDFQTSHQDHILALPFKRLGGEEGLLFPQALLHNLYASNGIAAGNTLQEALVQAISEVIERAVRFEVIAKGYALPDIPMEVLAQHKEACSVVEALQGLGYEVRLKDASLGRSWPVVVALLINPKDAGAMLLFGAHPNFEVALLRTLSELLQGRDPHRGFKGLEIPALEVEECADSRNLESHFINSTGKIPWRILEEKSDFAFEPWGVEGDREAELEYLARLLERFGLEVFYKDHSRLGFFVVRVVIPSFSEVYPLEDMKEANMNEGKFFRAKVLAWESLEGEALGALLDDLEEVEDHRGIEEFLGIELQERSYLKGAMMGEFKILVALYLGERGYALEGVRWVLEGLDRAHRRFVDYALLERVLSSKAPLKAKGIFPEDSIKRVEGWLKGEREPLFIDLSKAGLARRIATL
;
A
#
# COMPACT_ATOMS: atom_id res chain seq x y z
N MET A 1 -22.72 26.52 21.13
CA MET A 1 -22.49 25.09 20.86
C MET A 1 -22.26 24.93 19.37
N GLU A 2 -21.20 24.24 18.96
CA GLU A 2 -20.98 23.91 17.56
C GLU A 2 -22.12 22.99 17.06
N LYS A 3 -22.57 23.19 15.82
CA LYS A 3 -23.65 22.38 15.22
C LYS A 3 -23.08 21.01 14.86
N LEU A 4 -23.65 19.95 15.43
CA LEU A 4 -23.26 18.56 15.14
C LEU A 4 -23.87 18.09 13.82
N THR A 5 -23.06 17.44 12.99
CA THR A 5 -23.43 16.98 11.64
C THR A 5 -23.43 15.44 11.59
N PRO A 6 -24.59 14.77 11.68
CA PRO A 6 -24.68 13.33 11.49
C PRO A 6 -24.46 12.96 10.01
N LEU A 7 -23.95 11.75 9.76
CA LEU A 7 -23.75 11.21 8.41
C LEU A 7 -24.30 9.77 8.36
N LYS A 8 -25.04 9.42 7.30
CA LYS A 8 -25.54 8.05 7.11
C LYS A 8 -24.34 7.09 7.07
N GLY A 9 -24.42 6.00 7.82
CA GLY A 9 -23.34 5.02 7.90
C GLY A 9 -22.28 5.29 8.98
N LYS A 10 -22.44 6.34 9.80
CA LYS A 10 -21.50 6.74 10.86
C LYS A 10 -22.17 6.82 12.23
N ASP A 11 -21.50 6.31 13.26
CA ASP A 11 -22.03 6.25 14.63
C ASP A 11 -21.78 7.53 15.45
N ALA A 12 -21.00 8.47 14.93
CA ALA A 12 -20.77 9.76 15.56
C ALA A 12 -20.87 10.92 14.55
N PRO A 13 -21.24 12.13 15.02
CA PRO A 13 -21.16 13.33 14.21
C PRO A 13 -19.72 13.67 13.81
N LEU A 14 -19.55 14.26 12.62
CA LEU A 14 -18.25 14.56 12.02
C LEU A 14 -17.32 15.38 12.93
N GLU A 15 -17.86 16.33 13.68
CA GLU A 15 -17.11 17.18 14.61
C GLU A 15 -16.46 16.34 15.72
N ARG A 16 -17.22 15.39 16.27
CA ARG A 16 -16.73 14.50 17.34
C ARG A 16 -15.72 13.50 16.79
N THR A 17 -15.97 12.95 15.61
CA THR A 17 -15.01 12.06 14.92
C THR A 17 -13.67 12.76 14.72
N LEU A 18 -13.69 13.99 14.18
CA LEU A 18 -12.47 14.77 13.95
C LEU A 18 -11.72 15.11 15.24
N GLU A 19 -12.43 15.49 16.30
CA GLU A 19 -11.82 15.78 17.61
C GLU A 19 -11.05 14.56 18.15
N VAL A 20 -11.71 13.39 18.18
CA VAL A 20 -11.12 12.15 18.70
C VAL A 20 -9.91 11.71 17.87
N ILE A 21 -10.01 11.72 16.54
CA ILE A 21 -8.91 11.26 15.68
C ILE A 21 -7.70 12.21 15.78
N LYS A 22 -7.93 13.52 15.78
CA LYS A 22 -6.85 14.51 15.90
C LYS A 22 -6.14 14.38 17.24
N GLU A 23 -6.87 14.18 18.32
CA GLU A 23 -6.28 13.96 19.64
C GLU A 23 -5.45 12.66 19.66
N ALA A 24 -5.98 11.57 19.10
CA ALA A 24 -5.31 10.28 19.03
C ALA A 24 -3.98 10.37 18.24
N LEU A 25 -4.01 10.95 17.05
CA LEU A 25 -2.83 11.12 16.19
C LEU A 25 -1.80 12.09 16.80
N GLY A 26 -2.25 13.18 17.42
CA GLY A 26 -1.37 14.11 18.13
C GLY A 26 -0.63 13.45 19.29
N LYS A 27 -1.32 12.63 20.10
CA LYS A 27 -0.68 11.84 21.17
C LYS A 27 0.29 10.79 20.63
N ALA A 28 -0.04 10.19 19.49
CA ALA A 28 0.84 9.26 18.78
C ALA A 28 2.10 9.94 18.21
N GLY A 29 2.15 11.27 18.14
CA GLY A 29 3.35 12.03 17.74
C GLY A 29 3.28 12.61 16.32
N PHE A 30 2.12 12.56 15.66
CA PHE A 30 1.94 13.13 14.34
C PHE A 30 1.55 14.62 14.41
N GLU A 31 2.13 15.44 13.52
CA GLU A 31 1.75 16.83 13.28
C GLU A 31 1.20 16.97 11.85
N ILE A 32 -0.11 16.80 11.73
CA ILE A 32 -0.78 16.69 10.42
C ILE A 32 -1.15 18.06 9.86
N ILE A 33 -0.85 18.27 8.58
CA ILE A 33 -1.21 19.48 7.83
C ILE A 33 -2.09 19.14 6.62
N GLU A 34 -3.08 20.01 6.35
CA GLU A 34 -3.87 19.98 5.12
C GLU A 34 -3.02 20.58 3.99
N LYS A 35 -2.69 19.78 2.98
CA LYS A 35 -1.85 20.18 1.85
C LYS A 35 -2.68 20.66 0.68
N GLU A 36 -3.73 19.92 0.34
CA GLU A 36 -4.62 20.25 -0.76
C GLU A 36 -6.07 19.92 -0.42
N CYS A 37 -7.00 20.67 -1.00
CA CYS A 37 -8.44 20.45 -0.88
C CYS A 37 -9.10 20.94 -2.17
N ALA A 38 -10.02 20.15 -2.71
CA ALA A 38 -10.80 20.56 -3.88
C ALA A 38 -12.27 20.14 -3.75
N ASN A 39 -13.11 20.83 -4.52
CA ASN A 39 -14.52 20.50 -4.74
C ASN A 39 -14.71 20.34 -6.25
N PRO A 40 -14.33 19.20 -6.84
CA PRO A 40 -14.41 19.00 -8.28
C PRO A 40 -15.84 19.04 -8.84
N LEU A 41 -16.86 18.65 -8.07
CA LEU A 41 -18.23 18.52 -8.56
C LEU A 41 -19.25 18.44 -7.42
N SER A 42 -20.43 19.07 -7.57
CA SER A 42 -21.67 18.83 -6.80
C SER A 42 -21.48 18.36 -5.34
N GLU A 43 -21.02 19.26 -4.46
CA GLU A 43 -20.80 19.00 -3.03
C GLU A 43 -19.81 17.86 -2.71
N LEU A 44 -19.10 17.29 -3.70
CA LEU A 44 -18.11 16.25 -3.51
C LEU A 44 -16.74 16.89 -3.35
N PHE A 45 -16.15 16.67 -2.18
CA PHE A 45 -14.84 17.17 -1.81
C PHE A 45 -13.84 16.04 -1.72
N TRP A 46 -12.58 16.36 -2.02
CA TRP A 46 -11.45 15.56 -1.58
C TRP A 46 -10.41 16.44 -0.86
N VAL A 47 -9.70 15.84 0.08
CA VAL A 47 -8.66 16.48 0.90
C VAL A 47 -7.43 15.59 0.93
N PHE A 48 -6.25 16.19 0.79
CA PHE A 48 -4.96 15.53 0.96
C PHE A 48 -4.27 16.08 2.22
N ILE A 49 -3.94 15.19 3.15
CA ILE A 49 -3.26 15.51 4.40
C ILE A 49 -1.95 14.74 4.53
N GLN A 50 -1.00 15.31 5.26
CA GLN A 50 0.35 14.75 5.39
C GLN A 50 0.94 15.10 6.76
N ASP A 51 1.80 14.23 7.29
CA ASP A 51 2.61 14.57 8.46
C ASP A 51 3.70 15.58 8.08
N LYS A 52 3.85 16.63 8.88
CA LYS A 52 4.81 17.71 8.63
C LYS A 52 6.26 17.25 8.75
N ASN A 53 6.56 16.32 9.66
CA ASN A 53 7.91 15.85 9.94
C ASN A 53 8.30 14.67 9.03
N HIS A 54 7.31 13.87 8.61
CA HIS A 54 7.48 12.74 7.72
C HIS A 54 6.54 12.82 6.51
N PRO A 55 6.90 13.57 5.45
CA PRO A 55 6.05 13.75 4.28
C PRO A 55 5.62 12.44 3.58
N SER A 56 6.39 11.35 3.71
CA SER A 56 5.95 10.05 3.19
C SER A 56 4.68 9.51 3.85
N PHE A 57 4.30 10.01 5.03
CA PHE A 57 3.07 9.63 5.72
C PHE A 57 1.97 10.60 5.36
N PHE A 58 1.03 10.13 4.53
CA PHE A 58 -0.09 10.90 4.02
C PHE A 58 -1.31 10.02 3.83
N SER A 59 -2.45 10.67 3.68
CA SER A 59 -3.71 10.03 3.28
C SER A 59 -4.55 11.00 2.48
N ASN A 60 -5.52 10.44 1.76
CA ASN A 60 -6.55 11.22 1.10
C ASN A 60 -7.88 11.00 1.81
N GLY A 61 -8.79 11.94 1.67
CA GLY A 61 -10.15 11.80 2.15
C GLY A 61 -11.14 12.32 1.14
N LYS A 62 -12.35 11.78 1.20
CA LYS A 62 -13.43 12.08 0.26
C LYS A 62 -14.77 12.17 0.97
N GLY A 63 -15.68 12.98 0.45
CA GLY A 63 -17.04 13.07 1.00
C GLY A 63 -17.87 14.22 0.46
N TYR A 64 -19.17 14.17 0.75
CA TYR A 64 -20.19 15.12 0.26
C TYR A 64 -20.25 16.43 1.07
N SER A 65 -19.13 16.78 1.71
CA SER A 65 -18.85 18.10 2.29
C SER A 65 -17.36 18.17 2.62
N LYS A 66 -16.79 19.38 2.71
CA LYS A 66 -15.38 19.54 3.13
C LYS A 66 -15.09 18.85 4.46
N LYS A 67 -16.02 18.91 5.43
CA LYS A 67 -15.86 18.31 6.76
C LYS A 67 -15.87 16.78 6.70
N ALA A 68 -16.74 16.20 5.87
CA ALA A 68 -16.77 14.75 5.65
C ALA A 68 -15.48 14.25 4.98
N ALA A 69 -15.00 14.96 3.96
CA ALA A 69 -13.73 14.65 3.30
C ALA A 69 -12.53 14.76 4.26
N LEU A 70 -12.52 15.79 5.12
CA LEU A 70 -11.50 15.91 6.16
C LEU A 70 -11.56 14.77 7.19
N ALA A 71 -12.76 14.41 7.67
CA ALA A 71 -12.93 13.29 8.60
C ALA A 71 -12.46 11.97 7.99
N SER A 72 -12.78 11.74 6.71
CA SER A 72 -12.29 10.60 5.93
C SER A 72 -10.76 10.59 5.83
N ALA A 73 -10.12 11.73 5.54
CA ALA A 73 -8.67 11.80 5.43
C ALA A 73 -7.98 11.45 6.76
N TYR A 74 -8.47 12.01 7.86
CA TYR A 74 -7.95 11.74 9.20
C TYR A 74 -8.19 10.28 9.63
N ALA A 75 -9.35 9.71 9.30
CA ALA A 75 -9.64 8.30 9.56
C ALA A 75 -8.67 7.39 8.79
N GLU A 76 -8.48 7.61 7.49
CA GLU A 76 -7.51 6.86 6.66
C GLU A 76 -6.07 7.01 7.17
N PHE A 77 -5.70 8.19 7.68
CA PHE A 77 -4.39 8.39 8.30
C PHE A 77 -4.22 7.53 9.56
N ALA A 78 -5.24 7.52 10.44
CA ALA A 78 -5.24 6.71 11.66
C ALA A 78 -5.28 5.21 11.36
N GLU A 79 -6.01 4.78 10.33
CA GLU A 79 -5.98 3.42 9.80
C GLU A 79 -4.55 2.99 9.50
N ARG A 80 -3.84 3.76 8.67
CA ARG A 80 -2.48 3.45 8.23
C ARG A 80 -1.46 3.53 9.36
N ALA A 81 -1.62 4.49 10.28
CA ALA A 81 -0.72 4.66 11.41
C ALA A 81 -0.89 3.56 12.46
N PHE A 82 -2.11 3.29 12.93
CA PHE A 82 -2.34 2.38 14.06
C PHE A 82 -2.33 0.90 13.66
N SER A 83 -2.62 0.58 12.40
CA SER A 83 -2.40 -0.77 11.86
C SER A 83 -0.92 -1.09 11.60
N GLY A 84 -0.06 -0.08 11.60
CA GLY A 84 1.36 -0.20 11.28
C GLY A 84 1.68 -0.16 9.77
N PHE A 85 0.68 0.04 8.91
CA PHE A 85 0.84 0.06 7.45
C PHE A 85 1.88 1.08 6.95
N PHE A 86 1.93 2.27 7.54
CA PHE A 86 2.97 3.27 7.19
C PHE A 86 4.41 2.78 7.37
N PHE A 87 4.60 1.76 8.19
CA PHE A 87 5.92 1.24 8.55
C PHE A 87 6.24 -0.09 7.88
N GLN A 88 5.34 -0.64 7.07
CA GLN A 88 5.43 -2.03 6.57
C GLN A 88 6.72 -2.33 5.79
N GLU A 89 7.27 -1.30 5.12
CA GLU A 89 8.52 -1.32 4.34
C GLU A 89 9.72 -0.75 5.13
N LEU A 90 9.62 -0.66 6.46
CA LEU A 90 10.68 -0.10 7.29
C LEU A 90 11.20 -1.12 8.29
N TYR A 91 12.52 -1.17 8.39
CA TYR A 91 13.25 -1.73 9.50
C TYR A 91 13.02 -0.88 10.76
N LEU A 92 12.56 -1.50 11.83
CA LEU A 92 12.18 -0.82 13.07
C LEU A 92 13.26 -0.86 14.15
N GLY A 93 14.42 -1.44 13.84
CA GLY A 93 15.56 -1.54 14.77
C GLY A 93 15.59 -2.85 15.57
N ASP A 94 16.66 -2.98 16.36
CA ASP A 94 16.99 -4.18 17.17
C ASP A 94 16.47 -4.10 18.62
N GLU A 95 15.52 -3.21 18.94
CA GLU A 95 14.98 -3.12 20.30
C GLU A 95 14.09 -4.33 20.61
N GLU A 96 14.15 -4.85 21.85
CA GLU A 96 13.38 -6.04 22.24
C GLU A 96 11.86 -5.78 22.32
N GLY A 97 11.10 -6.61 21.61
CA GLY A 97 9.85 -7.20 22.10
C GLY A 97 8.53 -6.55 21.72
N ILE A 98 8.50 -5.32 21.20
CA ILE A 98 7.27 -4.67 20.70
C ILE A 98 7.63 -3.71 19.55
N TYR A 99 7.23 -4.05 18.32
CA TYR A 99 7.54 -3.26 17.12
C TYR A 99 6.38 -2.36 16.71
N LEU A 100 5.16 -2.92 16.57
CA LEU A 100 3.95 -2.16 16.20
C LEU A 100 2.77 -2.40 17.16
N ALA A 101 2.71 -3.54 17.85
CA ALA A 101 1.66 -3.84 18.81
C ALA A 101 2.16 -4.66 20.01
N LYS A 102 1.62 -4.37 21.21
CA LYS A 102 2.02 -5.03 22.47
C LYS A 102 1.76 -6.54 22.51
N ASP A 103 0.86 -7.02 21.65
CA ASP A 103 0.44 -8.41 21.57
C ASP A 103 1.08 -9.18 20.40
N GLU A 104 2.13 -8.62 19.79
CA GLU A 104 3.00 -9.33 18.84
C GLU A 104 3.65 -10.56 19.47
N VAL A 105 3.79 -11.62 18.67
CA VAL A 105 4.39 -12.89 19.08
C VAL A 105 5.49 -13.28 18.11
N LEU A 106 6.68 -13.57 18.65
CA LEU A 106 7.77 -14.21 17.91
C LEU A 106 7.62 -15.73 18.02
N ALA A 107 6.91 -16.32 17.06
CA ALA A 107 6.73 -17.76 16.96
C ALA A 107 8.04 -18.43 16.51
N ARG A 108 8.39 -19.57 17.11
CA ARG A 108 9.64 -20.30 16.80
C ARG A 108 9.52 -21.21 15.59
N SER A 109 8.30 -21.45 15.14
CA SER A 109 8.04 -22.39 14.05
C SER A 109 6.75 -22.05 13.31
N ILE A 110 6.68 -22.48 12.04
CA ILE A 110 5.44 -22.40 11.24
C ILE A 110 4.30 -23.17 11.94
N ALA A 111 4.63 -24.16 12.78
CA ALA A 111 3.65 -24.95 13.51
C ALA A 111 2.87 -24.16 14.57
N GLU A 112 3.42 -23.04 15.04
CA GLU A 112 2.82 -22.15 16.04
C GLU A 112 1.91 -21.07 15.43
N VAL A 113 2.04 -20.82 14.12
CA VAL A 113 1.23 -19.83 13.39
C VAL A 113 0.18 -20.50 12.52
N LEU A 114 -0.95 -19.79 12.36
CA LEU A 114 -2.14 -20.23 11.64
C LEU A 114 -2.70 -21.59 12.15
N ASN A 115 -3.91 -21.93 11.74
CA ASN A 115 -4.41 -23.29 11.87
C ASN A 115 -3.87 -24.18 10.72
N PRO A 116 -3.99 -25.53 10.81
CA PRO A 116 -3.46 -26.42 9.76
C PRO A 116 -4.02 -26.17 8.35
N LYS A 117 -5.29 -25.78 8.24
CA LYS A 117 -5.95 -25.47 6.96
C LYS A 117 -5.24 -24.30 6.28
N TRP A 118 -5.13 -23.16 6.97
CA TRP A 118 -4.54 -21.94 6.41
C TRP A 118 -3.03 -22.05 6.23
N ARG A 119 -2.35 -22.78 7.11
CA ARG A 119 -0.94 -23.11 6.92
C ARG A 119 -0.70 -23.84 5.59
N ARG A 120 -1.51 -24.85 5.27
CA ARG A 120 -1.39 -25.58 4.00
C ARG A 120 -1.60 -24.64 2.81
N PHE A 121 -2.60 -23.76 2.88
CA PHE A 121 -2.91 -22.78 1.85
C PHE A 121 -1.71 -21.86 1.55
N TYR A 122 -1.22 -21.08 2.53
CA TYR A 122 -0.10 -20.15 2.28
C TYR A 122 1.24 -20.84 2.09
N SER A 123 1.42 -22.06 2.62
CA SER A 123 2.63 -22.83 2.32
C SER A 123 2.70 -23.28 0.87
N MET A 124 1.61 -23.15 0.08
CA MET A 124 1.50 -23.68 -1.28
C MET A 124 1.91 -25.16 -1.31
N GLU A 125 1.28 -25.95 -0.45
CA GLU A 125 1.60 -27.38 -0.22
C GLU A 125 3.07 -27.65 0.17
N GLY A 126 3.66 -26.75 0.96
CA GLY A 126 5.03 -26.87 1.46
C GLY A 126 6.11 -26.34 0.52
N SER A 127 5.73 -25.71 -0.59
CA SER A 127 6.68 -25.14 -1.53
C SER A 127 7.22 -23.76 -1.11
N LEU A 128 6.60 -23.10 -0.13
CA LEU A 128 7.13 -21.88 0.50
C LEU A 128 8.24 -22.21 1.50
N GLY A 129 9.46 -21.74 1.23
CA GLY A 129 10.60 -21.90 2.14
C GLY A 129 10.44 -21.13 3.45
N SER A 130 11.24 -21.49 4.46
CA SER A 130 11.17 -20.88 5.80
C SER A 130 11.32 -19.36 5.80
N ARG A 131 12.19 -18.82 4.93
CA ARG A 131 12.40 -17.37 4.76
C ARG A 131 11.13 -16.61 4.37
N GLY A 132 10.22 -17.24 3.65
CA GLY A 132 8.96 -16.62 3.22
C GLY A 132 8.02 -16.25 4.38
N TRP A 133 8.24 -16.82 5.57
CA TRP A 133 7.44 -16.56 6.77
C TRP A 133 8.00 -15.47 7.67
N ILE A 134 9.26 -15.06 7.42
CA ILE A 134 9.98 -14.11 8.26
C ILE A 134 9.57 -12.70 7.83
N ASP A 135 9.19 -11.85 8.78
CA ASP A 135 8.78 -10.47 8.53
C ASP A 135 9.94 -9.59 8.03
N PHE A 136 9.64 -8.42 7.47
CA PHE A 136 10.68 -7.49 7.02
C PHE A 136 11.25 -6.59 8.12
N GLN A 137 10.43 -6.23 9.11
CA GLN A 137 10.62 -5.06 9.95
C GLN A 137 11.56 -5.29 11.14
N THR A 138 11.63 -6.52 11.63
CA THR A 138 12.51 -6.93 12.74
C THR A 138 13.86 -7.40 12.22
N SER A 139 14.81 -7.63 13.13
CA SER A 139 16.08 -8.29 12.82
C SER A 139 16.05 -9.81 13.00
N HIS A 140 14.99 -10.38 13.57
CA HIS A 140 14.88 -11.82 13.77
C HIS A 140 14.80 -12.56 12.42
N GLN A 141 15.77 -13.43 12.14
CA GLN A 141 15.83 -14.20 10.89
C GLN A 141 15.34 -15.65 11.05
N ASP A 142 15.12 -16.08 12.29
CA ASP A 142 14.78 -17.44 12.70
C ASP A 142 13.44 -17.55 13.43
N HIS A 143 12.74 -16.43 13.62
CA HIS A 143 11.42 -16.35 14.24
C HIS A 143 10.40 -15.72 13.29
N ILE A 144 9.14 -16.13 13.43
CA ILE A 144 8.01 -15.59 12.67
C ILE A 144 7.30 -14.57 13.55
N LEU A 145 7.37 -13.29 13.18
CA LEU A 145 6.53 -12.27 13.80
C LEU A 145 5.07 -12.49 13.35
N ALA A 146 4.18 -12.71 14.33
CA ALA A 146 2.77 -12.94 14.09
C ALA A 146 1.89 -12.14 15.05
N LEU A 147 0.68 -11.83 14.58
CA LEU A 147 -0.30 -11.03 15.30
C LEU A 147 -1.52 -11.91 15.68
N PRO A 148 -2.10 -11.76 16.89
CA PRO A 148 -3.28 -12.51 17.29
C PRO A 148 -4.55 -11.94 16.66
N PHE A 149 -5.11 -12.66 15.70
CA PHE A 149 -6.39 -12.34 15.09
C PHE A 149 -7.52 -13.10 15.79
N LYS A 150 -8.65 -12.43 15.98
CA LYS A 150 -9.90 -13.02 16.47
C LYS A 150 -10.74 -13.49 15.29
N ARG A 151 -11.47 -14.59 15.44
CA ARG A 151 -12.47 -14.99 14.45
C ARG A 151 -13.76 -14.20 14.67
N LEU A 152 -14.40 -13.72 13.60
CA LEU A 152 -15.71 -13.10 13.69
C LEU A 152 -16.75 -14.16 14.08
N GLY A 153 -17.54 -13.90 15.13
CA GLY A 153 -18.60 -14.80 15.58
C GLY A 153 -18.20 -15.96 16.51
N GLY A 154 -16.95 -16.05 16.99
CA GLY A 154 -16.53 -17.14 17.89
C GLY A 154 -15.17 -16.93 18.57
N GLU A 155 -14.76 -17.89 19.42
CA GLU A 155 -13.62 -17.74 20.35
C GLU A 155 -12.24 -18.15 19.78
N GLU A 156 -12.16 -19.07 18.82
CA GLU A 156 -10.87 -19.53 18.31
C GLU A 156 -10.32 -18.59 17.22
N GLY A 157 -9.42 -17.71 17.65
CA GLY A 157 -8.56 -16.92 16.78
C GLY A 157 -7.36 -17.69 16.23
N LEU A 158 -6.40 -16.97 15.63
CA LEU A 158 -5.13 -17.53 15.18
C LEU A 158 -4.00 -16.49 15.22
N LEU A 159 -2.75 -16.96 15.26
CA LEU A 159 -1.58 -16.12 15.04
C LEU A 159 -1.35 -15.98 13.53
N PHE A 160 -1.56 -14.77 12.99
CA PHE A 160 -1.39 -14.46 11.58
C PHE A 160 0.02 -13.89 11.33
N PRO A 161 0.86 -14.53 10.49
CA PRO A 161 2.21 -14.04 10.18
C PRO A 161 2.19 -12.67 9.51
N GLN A 162 3.02 -11.74 10.00
CA GLN A 162 3.10 -10.40 9.44
C GLN A 162 3.67 -10.40 8.02
N ALA A 163 4.60 -11.31 7.71
CA ALA A 163 5.13 -11.46 6.35
C ALA A 163 4.01 -11.64 5.31
N LEU A 164 3.01 -12.49 5.61
CA LEU A 164 1.85 -12.70 4.74
C LEU A 164 0.99 -11.44 4.65
N LEU A 165 0.78 -10.73 5.76
CA LEU A 165 0.03 -9.47 5.78
C LEU A 165 0.62 -8.42 4.84
N HIS A 166 1.93 -8.22 4.86
CA HIS A 166 2.58 -7.19 4.05
C HIS A 166 2.68 -7.59 2.58
N ASN A 167 3.03 -8.85 2.30
CA ASN A 167 3.20 -9.31 0.92
C ASN A 167 1.88 -9.54 0.19
N LEU A 168 0.84 -10.06 0.86
CA LEU A 168 -0.37 -10.53 0.17
C LEU A 168 -1.57 -9.60 0.31
N TYR A 169 -1.68 -8.86 1.41
CA TYR A 169 -2.90 -8.09 1.71
C TYR A 169 -2.73 -6.58 1.53
N ALA A 170 -1.50 -6.07 1.64
CA ALA A 170 -1.23 -4.63 1.68
C ALA A 170 -2.23 -3.90 2.60
N SER A 171 -2.92 -2.87 2.09
CA SER A 171 -3.92 -2.10 2.86
C SER A 171 -5.31 -2.74 2.92
N ASN A 172 -5.55 -3.89 2.27
CA ASN A 172 -6.89 -4.47 2.16
C ASN A 172 -7.46 -4.85 3.51
N GLY A 173 -8.71 -4.45 3.74
CA GLY A 173 -9.44 -4.79 4.96
C GLY A 173 -8.95 -4.02 6.19
N ILE A 174 -8.15 -2.97 6.03
CA ILE A 174 -7.85 -2.03 7.10
C ILE A 174 -8.92 -0.94 7.07
N ALA A 175 -9.64 -0.74 8.17
CA ALA A 175 -10.61 0.34 8.26
C ALA A 175 -10.73 0.88 9.68
N ALA A 176 -11.25 2.09 9.78
CA ALA A 176 -11.53 2.75 11.03
C ALA A 176 -12.98 3.20 11.15
N GLY A 177 -13.38 3.41 12.40
CA GLY A 177 -14.74 3.80 12.74
C GLY A 177 -14.84 4.41 14.12
N ASN A 178 -16.01 5.00 14.39
CA ASN A 178 -16.31 5.53 15.72
C ASN A 178 -16.63 4.41 16.72
N THR A 179 -16.97 3.22 16.22
CA THR A 179 -17.19 1.97 16.98
C THR A 179 -16.45 0.82 16.31
N LEU A 180 -16.28 -0.30 17.02
CA LEU A 180 -15.71 -1.52 16.47
C LEU A 180 -16.56 -2.06 15.31
N GLN A 181 -17.89 -2.03 15.46
CA GLN A 181 -18.84 -2.49 14.47
C GLN A 181 -18.78 -1.64 13.20
N GLU A 182 -18.71 -0.31 13.32
CA GLU A 182 -18.52 0.58 12.18
C GLU A 182 -17.22 0.22 11.43
N ALA A 183 -16.11 0.07 12.15
CA ALA A 183 -14.82 -0.28 11.55
C ALA A 183 -14.86 -1.65 10.86
N LEU A 184 -15.48 -2.67 11.47
CA LEU A 184 -15.64 -4.00 10.89
C LEU A 184 -16.52 -4.00 9.63
N VAL A 185 -17.65 -3.27 9.65
CA VAL A 185 -18.52 -3.14 8.47
C VAL A 185 -17.75 -2.52 7.31
N GLN A 186 -16.99 -1.46 7.55
CA GLN A 186 -16.18 -0.81 6.51
C GLN A 186 -15.09 -1.75 5.99
N ALA A 187 -14.32 -2.40 6.87
CA ALA A 187 -13.25 -3.32 6.50
C ALA A 187 -13.76 -4.52 5.69
N ILE A 188 -14.87 -5.14 6.12
CA ILE A 188 -15.46 -6.28 5.42
C ILE A 188 -16.04 -5.83 4.07
N SER A 189 -16.69 -4.67 4.02
CA SER A 189 -17.20 -4.12 2.76
C SER A 189 -16.06 -3.89 1.77
N GLU A 190 -14.94 -3.32 2.21
CA GLU A 190 -13.75 -3.13 1.37
C GLU A 190 -13.17 -4.46 0.84
N VAL A 191 -13.08 -5.48 1.70
CA VAL A 191 -12.62 -6.81 1.27
C VAL A 191 -13.51 -7.38 0.18
N ILE A 192 -14.84 -7.30 0.35
CA ILE A 192 -15.81 -7.75 -0.67
C ILE A 192 -15.68 -6.93 -1.95
N GLU A 193 -15.56 -5.61 -1.83
CA GLU A 193 -15.39 -4.69 -2.95
C GLU A 193 -14.23 -5.11 -3.85
N ARG A 194 -13.05 -5.35 -3.26
CA ARG A 194 -11.85 -5.75 -4.01
C ARG A 194 -11.95 -7.15 -4.59
N ALA A 195 -12.48 -8.12 -3.84
CA ALA A 195 -12.67 -9.47 -4.34
C ALA A 195 -13.61 -9.49 -5.56
N VAL A 196 -14.73 -8.77 -5.48
CA VAL A 196 -15.69 -8.63 -6.58
C VAL A 196 -15.08 -7.85 -7.74
N ARG A 197 -14.32 -6.79 -7.48
CA ARG A 197 -13.58 -6.02 -8.49
C ARG A 197 -12.68 -6.93 -9.32
N PHE A 198 -11.80 -7.70 -8.68
CA PHE A 198 -10.92 -8.61 -9.39
C PHE A 198 -11.69 -9.68 -10.14
N GLU A 199 -12.76 -10.23 -9.56
CA GLU A 199 -13.58 -11.23 -10.23
C GLU A 199 -14.26 -10.68 -11.49
N VAL A 200 -14.83 -9.47 -11.43
CA VAL A 200 -15.50 -8.82 -12.57
C VAL A 200 -14.52 -8.56 -13.70
N ILE A 201 -13.34 -8.03 -13.38
CA ILE A 201 -12.32 -7.66 -14.37
C ILE A 201 -11.69 -8.92 -14.98
N ALA A 202 -11.24 -9.86 -14.15
CA ALA A 202 -10.54 -11.06 -14.61
C ALA A 202 -11.44 -12.01 -15.40
N LYS A 203 -12.75 -12.05 -15.10
CA LYS A 203 -13.70 -12.90 -15.84
C LYS A 203 -14.40 -12.19 -16.99
N GLY A 204 -14.16 -10.89 -17.18
CA GLY A 204 -14.75 -10.15 -18.28
C GLY A 204 -16.27 -10.05 -18.20
N TYR A 205 -16.83 -9.88 -17.00
CA TYR A 205 -18.29 -9.91 -16.82
C TYR A 205 -19.00 -8.67 -17.37
N ALA A 206 -20.12 -8.90 -18.06
CA ALA A 206 -21.06 -7.85 -18.43
C ALA A 206 -22.08 -7.66 -17.30
N LEU A 207 -22.10 -6.48 -16.67
CA LEU A 207 -22.95 -6.20 -15.50
C LEU A 207 -24.24 -5.44 -15.88
N PRO A 208 -25.38 -5.76 -15.24
CA PRO A 208 -26.63 -5.05 -15.45
C PRO A 208 -26.54 -3.61 -14.94
N ASP A 209 -27.13 -2.67 -15.67
CA ASP A 209 -27.33 -1.31 -15.19
C ASP A 209 -28.33 -1.30 -14.03
N ILE A 210 -28.11 -0.42 -13.05
CA ILE A 210 -29.07 -0.18 -11.97
C ILE A 210 -30.27 0.56 -12.58
N PRO A 211 -31.51 0.04 -12.43
CA PRO A 211 -32.68 0.65 -13.05
C PRO A 211 -32.90 2.10 -12.59
N MET A 212 -33.37 2.95 -13.50
CA MET A 212 -33.57 4.38 -13.23
C MET A 212 -34.57 4.64 -12.10
N GLU A 213 -35.58 3.80 -11.95
CA GLU A 213 -36.57 3.83 -10.87
C GLU A 213 -35.95 3.57 -9.48
N VAL A 214 -34.83 2.84 -9.42
CA VAL A 214 -34.05 2.64 -8.19
C VAL A 214 -33.13 3.85 -7.98
N LEU A 215 -32.39 4.27 -9.01
CA LEU A 215 -31.49 5.42 -8.92
C LEU A 215 -32.19 6.73 -8.54
N ALA A 216 -33.41 6.97 -9.03
CA ALA A 216 -34.19 8.17 -8.76
C ALA A 216 -34.50 8.39 -7.26
N GLN A 217 -34.33 7.36 -6.43
CA GLN A 217 -34.49 7.44 -4.97
C GLN A 217 -33.27 8.06 -4.28
N HIS A 218 -32.13 8.16 -4.98
CA HIS A 218 -30.83 8.62 -4.48
C HIS A 218 -30.39 9.91 -5.18
N LYS A 219 -30.97 11.03 -4.77
CA LYS A 219 -30.84 12.33 -5.46
C LYS A 219 -29.40 12.82 -5.56
N GLU A 220 -28.61 12.61 -4.52
CA GLU A 220 -27.20 12.97 -4.45
C GLU A 220 -26.39 12.21 -5.52
N ALA A 221 -26.65 10.91 -5.70
CA ALA A 221 -26.01 10.11 -6.72
C ALA A 221 -26.41 10.58 -8.13
N CYS A 222 -27.70 10.82 -8.37
CA CYS A 222 -28.19 11.37 -9.63
C CYS A 222 -27.53 12.72 -9.97
N SER A 223 -27.40 13.61 -9.00
CA SER A 223 -26.80 14.94 -9.22
C SER A 223 -25.34 14.85 -9.66
N VAL A 224 -24.56 13.91 -9.11
CA VAL A 224 -23.16 13.67 -9.54
C VAL A 224 -23.12 13.13 -10.96
N VAL A 225 -23.98 12.15 -11.28
CA VAL A 225 -24.06 11.55 -12.62
C VAL A 225 -24.44 12.60 -13.67
N GLU A 226 -25.49 13.39 -13.42
CA GLU A 226 -25.95 14.47 -14.30
C GLU A 226 -24.85 15.52 -14.53
N ALA A 227 -24.11 15.87 -13.47
CA ALA A 227 -23.04 16.85 -13.56
C ALA A 227 -21.86 16.33 -14.40
N LEU A 228 -21.50 15.05 -14.30
CA LEU A 228 -20.50 14.42 -15.17
C LEU A 228 -20.97 14.32 -16.62
N GLN A 229 -22.24 13.98 -16.84
CA GLN A 229 -22.86 13.95 -18.16
C GLN A 229 -22.86 15.35 -18.81
N GLY A 230 -23.10 16.40 -18.01
CA GLY A 230 -22.99 17.79 -18.46
C GLY A 230 -21.58 18.20 -18.93
N LEU A 231 -20.53 17.50 -18.48
CA LEU A 231 -19.15 17.69 -18.96
C LEU A 231 -18.81 16.85 -20.20
N GLY A 232 -19.75 16.03 -20.67
CA GLY A 232 -19.62 15.19 -21.85
C GLY A 232 -19.08 13.79 -21.58
N TYR A 233 -19.02 13.35 -20.32
CA TYR A 233 -18.76 11.95 -19.98
C TYR A 233 -20.03 11.12 -20.10
N GLU A 234 -19.89 9.85 -20.42
CA GLU A 234 -20.96 8.88 -20.21
C GLU A 234 -20.71 8.16 -18.89
N VAL A 235 -21.73 8.11 -18.03
CA VAL A 235 -21.64 7.49 -16.71
C VAL A 235 -22.80 6.52 -16.53
N ARG A 236 -22.49 5.27 -16.22
CA ARG A 236 -23.46 4.21 -15.93
C ARG A 236 -23.16 3.62 -14.55
N LEU A 237 -24.20 3.48 -13.74
CA LEU A 237 -24.11 2.81 -12.44
C LEU A 237 -24.64 1.38 -12.60
N LYS A 238 -23.83 0.39 -12.23
CA LYS A 238 -24.04 -1.03 -12.48
C LYS A 238 -24.08 -1.82 -11.18
N ASP A 239 -24.88 -2.87 -11.16
CA ASP A 239 -24.97 -3.80 -10.04
C ASP A 239 -23.92 -4.92 -10.18
N ALA A 240 -23.05 -5.04 -9.19
CA ALA A 240 -22.03 -6.08 -9.10
C ALA A 240 -22.34 -7.08 -7.96
N SER A 241 -23.63 -7.33 -7.69
CA SER A 241 -24.08 -8.41 -6.81
C SER A 241 -23.75 -9.81 -7.33
N LEU A 242 -23.57 -9.93 -8.65
CA LEU A 242 -23.22 -11.16 -9.37
C LEU A 242 -24.18 -12.33 -9.07
N GLY A 243 -25.47 -12.03 -8.82
CA GLY A 243 -26.49 -13.01 -8.42
C GLY A 243 -26.19 -13.73 -7.09
N ARG A 244 -25.28 -13.17 -6.30
CA ARG A 244 -24.80 -13.69 -5.01
C ARG A 244 -25.11 -12.71 -3.86
N SER A 245 -25.84 -11.63 -4.14
CA SER A 245 -26.13 -10.54 -3.22
C SER A 245 -24.89 -9.84 -2.64
N TRP A 246 -23.76 -9.84 -3.37
CA TRP A 246 -22.60 -9.05 -2.97
C TRP A 246 -22.99 -7.56 -2.95
N PRO A 247 -22.77 -6.82 -1.84
CA PRO A 247 -23.23 -5.44 -1.72
C PRO A 247 -22.29 -4.45 -2.43
N VAL A 248 -22.13 -4.61 -3.75
CA VAL A 248 -21.15 -3.89 -4.56
C VAL A 248 -21.82 -3.17 -5.73
N VAL A 249 -21.50 -1.89 -5.86
CA VAL A 249 -21.88 -1.03 -6.99
C VAL A 249 -20.65 -0.72 -7.82
N VAL A 250 -20.85 -0.58 -9.14
CA VAL A 250 -19.81 -0.16 -10.09
C VAL A 250 -20.23 1.14 -10.78
N ALA A 251 -19.32 2.10 -10.86
CA ALA A 251 -19.43 3.25 -11.74
C ALA A 251 -18.54 3.03 -12.96
N LEU A 252 -19.17 2.91 -14.13
CA LEU A 252 -18.52 2.95 -15.43
C LEU A 252 -18.53 4.38 -15.93
N LEU A 253 -17.34 4.97 -16.07
CA LEU A 253 -17.14 6.26 -16.72
C LEU A 253 -16.48 6.03 -18.07
N ILE A 254 -17.05 6.62 -19.12
CA ILE A 254 -16.52 6.61 -20.48
C ILE A 254 -16.29 8.06 -20.90
N ASN A 255 -15.15 8.32 -21.54
CA ASN A 255 -14.85 9.59 -22.18
C ASN A 255 -14.95 9.44 -23.71
N PRO A 256 -16.05 9.88 -24.34
CA PRO A 256 -16.23 9.78 -25.78
C PRO A 256 -15.18 10.54 -26.62
N LYS A 257 -14.42 11.45 -26.00
CA LYS A 257 -13.40 12.26 -26.70
C LYS A 257 -12.12 11.48 -27.02
N ASP A 258 -11.77 10.50 -26.20
CA ASP A 258 -10.56 9.67 -26.36
C ASP A 258 -10.86 8.16 -26.35
N ALA A 259 -12.13 7.78 -26.23
CA ALA A 259 -12.61 6.40 -26.12
C ALA A 259 -12.09 5.66 -24.88
N GLY A 260 -11.50 6.37 -23.92
CA GLY A 260 -11.04 5.81 -22.66
C GLY A 260 -12.20 5.54 -21.70
N ALA A 261 -12.06 4.50 -20.87
CA ALA A 261 -13.04 4.17 -19.85
C ALA A 261 -12.38 3.78 -18.52
N MET A 262 -13.16 3.85 -17.45
CA MET A 262 -12.72 3.55 -16.09
C MET A 262 -13.84 2.85 -15.32
N LEU A 263 -13.47 1.87 -14.50
CA LEU A 263 -14.38 1.20 -13.57
C LEU A 263 -13.97 1.49 -12.14
N LEU A 264 -14.91 2.04 -11.38
CA LEU A 264 -14.75 2.24 -9.94
C LEU A 264 -15.78 1.39 -9.21
N PHE A 265 -15.36 0.83 -8.09
CA PHE A 265 -16.15 -0.08 -7.29
C PHE A 265 -16.34 0.54 -5.91
N GLY A 266 -17.51 0.34 -5.33
CA GLY A 266 -17.80 0.70 -3.96
C GLY A 266 -18.74 -0.30 -3.34
N ALA A 267 -18.48 -0.65 -2.08
CA ALA A 267 -19.31 -1.59 -1.35
C ALA A 267 -19.74 -1.02 -0.01
N HIS A 268 -20.95 -1.40 0.38
CA HIS A 268 -21.50 -1.21 1.71
C HIS A 268 -22.82 -1.98 1.82
N PRO A 269 -23.16 -2.61 2.97
CA PRO A 269 -24.44 -3.32 3.14
C PRO A 269 -25.67 -2.42 2.98
N ASN A 270 -25.53 -1.11 3.18
CA ASN A 270 -26.52 -0.12 2.76
C ASN A 270 -26.29 0.35 1.32
N PHE A 271 -27.27 0.14 0.44
CA PHE A 271 -27.19 0.40 -1.00
C PHE A 271 -26.85 1.87 -1.34
N GLU A 272 -27.49 2.83 -0.67
CA GLU A 272 -27.21 4.26 -0.87
C GLU A 272 -25.77 4.61 -0.50
N VAL A 273 -25.27 4.06 0.60
CA VAL A 273 -23.88 4.29 1.03
C VAL A 273 -22.91 3.70 0.01
N ALA A 274 -23.20 2.52 -0.56
CA ALA A 274 -22.37 1.92 -1.61
C ALA A 274 -22.32 2.79 -2.87
N LEU A 275 -23.47 3.33 -3.32
CA LEU A 275 -23.55 4.27 -4.45
C LEU A 275 -22.67 5.50 -4.22
N LEU A 276 -22.84 6.16 -3.08
CA LEU A 276 -22.13 7.39 -2.74
C LEU A 276 -20.63 7.16 -2.56
N ARG A 277 -20.23 6.02 -2.00
CA ARG A 277 -18.82 5.61 -1.91
C ARG A 277 -18.21 5.43 -3.31
N THR A 278 -18.90 4.73 -4.19
CA THR A 278 -18.45 4.49 -5.58
C THR A 278 -18.22 5.81 -6.33
N LEU A 279 -19.17 6.74 -6.23
CA LEU A 279 -19.09 8.05 -6.90
C LEU A 279 -18.04 8.99 -6.29
N SER A 280 -17.86 8.94 -4.97
CA SER A 280 -16.81 9.74 -4.30
C SER A 280 -15.39 9.23 -4.61
N GLU A 281 -15.21 7.91 -4.80
CA GLU A 281 -13.96 7.30 -5.26
C GLU A 281 -13.58 7.78 -6.66
N LEU A 282 -14.57 7.83 -7.57
CA LEU A 282 -14.40 8.27 -8.96
C LEU A 282 -13.72 9.63 -9.08
N LEU A 283 -13.97 10.55 -8.14
CA LEU A 283 -13.46 11.92 -8.20
C LEU A 283 -12.32 12.20 -7.21
N GLN A 284 -11.89 11.22 -6.41
CA GLN A 284 -10.80 11.43 -5.45
C GLN A 284 -9.48 11.73 -6.18
N GLY A 285 -8.87 12.88 -5.88
CA GLY A 285 -7.61 13.32 -6.51
C GLY A 285 -7.72 13.64 -8.00
N ARG A 286 -8.95 13.75 -8.54
CA ARG A 286 -9.20 13.97 -9.97
C ARG A 286 -10.04 15.23 -10.18
N ASP A 287 -9.80 15.92 -11.30
CA ASP A 287 -10.56 17.09 -11.73
C ASP A 287 -11.26 16.76 -13.06
N PRO A 288 -12.58 16.48 -13.05
CA PRO A 288 -13.30 16.07 -14.26
C PRO A 288 -13.34 17.18 -15.32
N HIS A 289 -13.11 18.46 -14.97
CA HIS A 289 -13.02 19.54 -15.94
C HIS A 289 -11.72 19.52 -16.75
N ARG A 290 -10.67 18.89 -16.23
CA ARG A 290 -9.36 18.76 -16.90
C ARG A 290 -9.21 17.45 -17.68
N GLY A 291 -10.17 16.54 -17.58
CA GLY A 291 -10.04 15.18 -18.11
C GLY A 291 -9.46 14.22 -17.09
N PHE A 292 -9.79 12.94 -17.27
CA PHE A 292 -9.15 11.84 -16.56
C PHE A 292 -7.87 11.45 -17.32
N LYS A 293 -6.75 11.34 -16.60
CA LYS A 293 -5.48 10.91 -17.21
C LYS A 293 -5.38 9.39 -17.20
N GLY A 294 -4.79 8.82 -18.24
CA GLY A 294 -4.45 7.39 -18.29
C GLY A 294 -5.66 6.47 -18.42
N LEU A 295 -6.78 6.95 -18.98
CA LEU A 295 -7.88 6.06 -19.35
C LEU A 295 -7.48 5.24 -20.58
N GLU A 296 -7.62 3.93 -20.47
CA GLU A 296 -7.36 3.02 -21.59
C GLU A 296 -8.67 2.69 -22.34
N ILE A 297 -8.52 2.34 -23.61
CA ILE A 297 -9.60 1.76 -24.40
C ILE A 297 -9.86 0.35 -23.84
N PRO A 298 -11.13 -0.03 -23.55
CA PRO A 298 -11.44 -1.36 -23.07
C PRO A 298 -10.89 -2.48 -23.98
N ALA A 299 -10.33 -3.52 -23.37
CA ALA A 299 -9.67 -4.60 -24.09
C ALA A 299 -10.67 -5.68 -24.56
N LEU A 300 -10.45 -6.21 -25.76
CA LEU A 300 -11.26 -7.30 -26.31
C LEU A 300 -10.88 -8.66 -25.70
N GLU A 301 -9.59 -8.87 -25.45
CA GLU A 301 -9.05 -10.10 -24.87
C GLU A 301 -9.17 -10.03 -23.34
N VAL A 302 -9.96 -10.94 -22.77
CA VAL A 302 -10.22 -10.99 -21.32
C VAL A 302 -8.96 -11.43 -20.57
N GLU A 303 -8.11 -12.22 -21.20
CA GLU A 303 -6.84 -12.70 -20.67
C GLU A 303 -5.90 -11.55 -20.30
N GLU A 304 -5.87 -10.47 -21.08
CA GLU A 304 -5.09 -9.27 -20.73
C GLU A 304 -5.66 -8.55 -19.50
N CYS A 305 -6.97 -8.62 -19.29
CA CYS A 305 -7.62 -8.05 -18.11
C CYS A 305 -7.37 -8.90 -16.86
N ALA A 306 -7.21 -10.22 -17.03
CA ALA A 306 -6.99 -11.19 -15.96
C ALA A 306 -5.54 -11.29 -15.48
N ASP A 307 -4.58 -10.70 -16.21
CA ASP A 307 -3.17 -10.66 -15.83
C ASP A 307 -2.99 -10.05 -14.42
N SER A 308 -2.13 -10.65 -13.59
CA SER A 308 -1.95 -10.22 -12.20
C SER A 308 -1.48 -8.77 -12.11
N ARG A 309 -0.58 -8.33 -13.00
CA ARG A 309 -0.08 -6.94 -13.03
C ARG A 309 -1.17 -5.96 -13.40
N ASN A 310 -2.15 -6.39 -14.20
CA ASN A 310 -3.33 -5.58 -14.49
C ASN A 310 -4.23 -5.43 -13.27
N LEU A 311 -4.48 -6.52 -12.53
CA LEU A 311 -5.27 -6.51 -11.29
C LEU A 311 -4.58 -5.67 -10.20
N GLU A 312 -3.26 -5.78 -10.07
CA GLU A 312 -2.43 -4.93 -9.21
C GLU A 312 -2.57 -3.45 -9.58
N SER A 313 -2.54 -3.11 -10.88
CA SER A 313 -2.78 -1.74 -11.34
C SER A 313 -4.18 -1.24 -10.95
N HIS A 314 -5.20 -2.10 -11.05
CA HIS A 314 -6.56 -1.79 -10.59
C HIS A 314 -6.65 -1.56 -9.08
N PHE A 315 -5.82 -2.24 -8.31
CA PHE A 315 -5.70 -2.02 -6.87
C PHE A 315 -4.97 -0.70 -6.54
N ILE A 316 -3.86 -0.40 -7.21
CA ILE A 316 -3.01 0.76 -6.92
C ILE A 316 -3.67 2.08 -7.29
N ASN A 317 -4.28 2.18 -8.49
CA ASN A 317 -4.76 3.47 -9.02
C ASN A 317 -6.00 3.38 -9.94
N SER A 318 -6.52 2.18 -10.17
CA SER A 318 -7.70 1.94 -11.03
C SER A 318 -7.50 2.33 -12.50
N THR A 319 -6.26 2.29 -13.00
CA THR A 319 -5.93 2.57 -14.42
C THR A 319 -5.60 1.32 -15.23
N GLY A 320 -5.90 0.13 -14.71
CA GLY A 320 -5.70 -1.10 -15.48
C GLY A 320 -6.68 -1.21 -16.64
N LYS A 321 -6.39 -2.12 -17.57
CA LYS A 321 -7.28 -2.54 -18.65
C LYS A 321 -8.58 -3.11 -18.10
N ILE A 322 -9.69 -2.69 -18.70
CA ILE A 322 -11.03 -3.20 -18.40
C ILE A 322 -11.57 -3.99 -19.59
N PRO A 323 -12.40 -5.02 -19.36
CA PRO A 323 -12.95 -5.84 -20.44
C PRO A 323 -13.99 -5.07 -21.25
N TRP A 324 -13.93 -5.15 -22.58
CA TRP A 324 -14.89 -4.54 -23.50
C TRP A 324 -16.33 -4.96 -23.21
N ARG A 325 -16.51 -6.19 -22.74
CA ARG A 325 -17.82 -6.76 -22.39
C ARG A 325 -18.60 -5.92 -21.38
N ILE A 326 -17.94 -5.10 -20.55
CA ILE A 326 -18.63 -4.22 -19.60
C ILE A 326 -19.50 -3.14 -20.29
N LEU A 327 -19.23 -2.87 -21.57
CA LEU A 327 -19.98 -1.92 -22.39
C LEU A 327 -21.24 -2.52 -23.01
N GLU A 328 -21.36 -3.85 -23.04
CA GLU A 328 -22.46 -4.58 -23.68
C GLU A 328 -23.82 -4.29 -22.99
N GLU A 329 -24.89 -4.20 -23.78
CA GLU A 329 -26.25 -4.08 -23.26
C GLU A 329 -26.74 -5.37 -22.60
N LYS A 330 -26.29 -6.52 -23.11
CA LYS A 330 -26.66 -7.82 -22.57
C LYS A 330 -25.76 -8.16 -21.40
N SER A 331 -26.33 -8.18 -20.19
CA SER A 331 -25.63 -8.59 -18.98
C SER A 331 -25.58 -10.11 -18.81
N ASP A 332 -24.55 -10.58 -18.10
CA ASP A 332 -24.42 -11.97 -17.65
C ASP A 332 -25.29 -12.26 -16.42
N PHE A 333 -25.75 -11.21 -15.73
CA PHE A 333 -26.54 -11.26 -14.50
C PHE A 333 -27.81 -10.41 -14.60
N ALA A 334 -28.83 -10.76 -13.81
CA ALA A 334 -29.98 -9.88 -13.59
C ALA A 334 -29.68 -8.92 -12.44
N PHE A 335 -30.25 -7.71 -12.49
CA PHE A 335 -30.23 -6.78 -11.37
C PHE A 335 -30.92 -7.42 -10.15
N GLU A 336 -30.28 -7.32 -8.98
CA GLU A 336 -30.82 -7.80 -7.71
C GLU A 336 -30.98 -6.64 -6.71
N PRO A 337 -32.16 -6.40 -6.13
CA PRO A 337 -32.28 -5.46 -5.02
C PRO A 337 -31.67 -6.09 -3.76
N TRP A 338 -30.51 -5.58 -3.35
CA TRP A 338 -29.79 -6.05 -2.17
C TRP A 338 -29.62 -4.96 -1.11
N GLY A 339 -29.17 -5.39 0.06
CA GLY A 339 -28.79 -4.52 1.17
C GLY A 339 -29.72 -4.60 2.37
N VAL A 340 -29.33 -3.92 3.43
CA VAL A 340 -30.04 -3.86 4.70
C VAL A 340 -30.10 -2.42 5.20
N GLU A 341 -31.22 -2.06 5.82
CA GLU A 341 -31.37 -0.84 6.60
C GLU A 341 -31.20 -1.18 8.08
N GLY A 342 -30.53 -0.32 8.84
CA GLY A 342 -30.31 -0.56 10.27
C GLY A 342 -29.07 0.14 10.83
N ASP A 343 -28.73 -0.22 12.07
CA ASP A 343 -27.49 0.15 12.73
C ASP A 343 -26.31 -0.73 12.27
N ARG A 344 -25.13 -0.48 12.83
CA ARG A 344 -23.91 -1.22 12.44
C ARG A 344 -23.98 -2.69 12.82
N GLU A 345 -24.74 -3.03 13.86
CA GLU A 345 -24.99 -4.40 14.29
C GLU A 345 -25.75 -5.18 13.22
N ALA A 346 -26.87 -4.63 12.73
CA ALA A 346 -27.65 -5.25 11.65
C ALA A 346 -26.82 -5.40 10.36
N GLU A 347 -26.02 -4.39 10.03
CA GLU A 347 -25.14 -4.42 8.87
C GLU A 347 -24.01 -5.44 9.00
N LEU A 348 -23.36 -5.53 10.16
CA LEU A 348 -22.33 -6.52 10.43
C LEU A 348 -22.90 -7.94 10.39
N GLU A 349 -24.10 -8.14 10.94
CA GLU A 349 -24.80 -9.43 10.89
C GLU A 349 -25.14 -9.83 9.44
N TYR A 350 -25.60 -8.89 8.62
CA TYR A 350 -25.85 -9.12 7.19
C TYR A 350 -24.58 -9.61 6.48
N LEU A 351 -23.46 -8.90 6.67
CA LEU A 351 -22.17 -9.25 6.06
C LEU A 351 -21.63 -10.59 6.57
N ALA A 352 -21.71 -10.84 7.88
CA ALA A 352 -21.26 -12.09 8.48
C ALA A 352 -22.03 -13.29 7.93
N ARG A 353 -23.37 -13.20 7.86
CA ARG A 353 -24.22 -14.26 7.29
C ARG A 353 -23.94 -14.46 5.80
N LEU A 354 -23.71 -13.38 5.05
CA LEU A 354 -23.36 -13.45 3.63
C LEU A 354 -22.08 -14.26 3.42
N LEU A 355 -21.01 -13.93 4.15
CA LEU A 355 -19.73 -14.62 4.06
C LEU A 355 -19.81 -16.07 4.54
N GLU A 356 -20.57 -16.34 5.61
CA GLU A 356 -20.81 -17.69 6.11
C GLU A 356 -21.48 -18.59 5.06
N ARG A 357 -22.43 -18.08 4.27
CA ARG A 357 -23.06 -18.84 3.17
C ARG A 357 -22.05 -19.33 2.12
N PHE A 358 -20.93 -18.63 1.95
CA PHE A 358 -19.85 -19.00 1.04
C PHE A 358 -18.72 -19.76 1.75
N GLY A 359 -18.87 -20.10 3.03
CA GLY A 359 -17.85 -20.81 3.81
C GLY A 359 -16.58 -19.98 4.07
N LEU A 360 -16.69 -18.65 3.98
CA LEU A 360 -15.58 -17.73 4.16
C LEU A 360 -15.37 -17.43 5.65
N GLU A 361 -14.19 -17.74 6.16
CA GLU A 361 -13.82 -17.48 7.55
C GLU A 361 -13.24 -16.08 7.68
N VAL A 362 -13.84 -15.27 8.56
CA VAL A 362 -13.43 -13.88 8.77
C VAL A 362 -12.60 -13.79 10.05
N PHE A 363 -11.39 -13.26 9.93
CA PHE A 363 -10.49 -12.98 11.03
C PHE A 363 -10.25 -11.47 11.12
N TYR A 364 -10.12 -10.92 12.33
CA TYR A 364 -9.77 -9.52 12.49
C TYR A 364 -8.81 -9.28 13.66
N LYS A 365 -7.95 -8.29 13.49
CA LYS A 365 -7.13 -7.71 14.55
C LYS A 365 -7.66 -6.33 14.91
N ASP A 366 -7.81 -6.11 16.21
CA ASP A 366 -8.13 -4.80 16.78
C ASP A 366 -6.83 -4.01 17.02
N HIS A 367 -6.71 -2.87 16.36
CA HIS A 367 -5.63 -1.89 16.43
C HIS A 367 -6.10 -0.57 17.07
N SER A 368 -7.27 -0.55 17.70
CA SER A 368 -7.87 0.65 18.29
C SER A 368 -6.94 1.32 19.30
N ARG A 369 -6.90 2.65 19.29
CA ARG A 369 -6.09 3.48 20.19
C ARG A 369 -6.87 4.71 20.60
N LEU A 370 -6.76 5.09 21.88
CA LEU A 370 -7.21 6.39 22.38
C LEU A 370 -8.67 6.73 22.03
N GLY A 371 -9.55 5.72 22.01
CA GLY A 371 -10.97 5.90 21.73
C GLY A 371 -11.36 5.98 20.25
N PHE A 372 -10.41 5.76 19.32
CA PHE A 372 -10.69 5.59 17.90
C PHE A 372 -10.45 4.15 17.47
N PHE A 373 -11.42 3.56 16.76
CA PHE A 373 -11.38 2.15 16.41
C PHE A 373 -10.70 1.95 15.07
N VAL A 374 -9.72 1.06 15.03
CA VAL A 374 -9.02 0.64 13.80
C VAL A 374 -8.97 -0.87 13.82
N VAL A 375 -9.37 -1.50 12.73
CA VAL A 375 -9.31 -2.95 12.57
C VAL A 375 -8.57 -3.31 11.30
N ARG A 376 -8.03 -4.53 11.28
CA ARG A 376 -7.59 -5.18 10.06
C ARG A 376 -8.32 -6.51 9.93
N VAL A 377 -9.06 -6.68 8.86
CA VAL A 377 -9.81 -7.90 8.52
C VAL A 377 -9.03 -8.70 7.48
N VAL A 378 -8.96 -10.01 7.69
CA VAL A 378 -8.43 -10.97 6.72
C VAL A 378 -9.46 -12.08 6.53
N ILE A 379 -9.75 -12.36 5.26
CA ILE A 379 -10.56 -13.49 4.82
C ILE A 379 -9.67 -14.32 3.90
N PRO A 380 -8.98 -15.35 4.43
CA PRO A 380 -8.06 -16.17 3.64
C PRO A 380 -8.73 -16.76 2.40
N SER A 381 -8.02 -16.81 1.27
CA SER A 381 -8.51 -17.19 -0.07
C SER A 381 -9.56 -16.27 -0.70
N PHE A 382 -9.69 -15.05 -0.19
CA PHE A 382 -10.68 -14.08 -0.66
C PHE A 382 -10.19 -12.63 -0.58
N SER A 383 -9.42 -12.27 0.45
CA SER A 383 -8.95 -10.89 0.66
C SER A 383 -7.50 -10.64 0.25
N GLU A 384 -6.79 -11.64 -0.26
CA GLU A 384 -5.47 -11.47 -0.88
C GLU A 384 -5.58 -10.53 -2.09
N VAL A 385 -4.64 -9.58 -2.17
CA VAL A 385 -4.46 -8.67 -3.30
C VAL A 385 -3.48 -9.25 -4.29
N TYR A 386 -2.38 -9.81 -3.77
CA TYR A 386 -1.30 -10.39 -4.56
C TYR A 386 -1.42 -11.91 -4.62
N PRO A 387 -0.97 -12.54 -5.72
CA PRO A 387 -0.93 -14.00 -5.83
C PRO A 387 0.00 -14.61 -4.77
N LEU A 388 -0.24 -15.88 -4.42
CA LEU A 388 0.59 -16.56 -3.41
C LEU A 388 2.03 -16.76 -3.90
N GLU A 389 2.20 -16.86 -5.20
CA GLU A 389 3.47 -17.03 -5.91
C GLU A 389 4.46 -15.89 -5.61
N ASP A 390 3.96 -14.68 -5.36
CA ASP A 390 4.78 -13.50 -5.00
C ASP A 390 5.55 -13.71 -3.70
N MET A 391 5.07 -14.60 -2.80
CA MET A 391 5.83 -14.97 -1.60
C MET A 391 7.18 -15.62 -1.92
N LYS A 392 7.36 -16.13 -3.14
CA LYS A 392 8.62 -16.68 -3.64
C LYS A 392 9.29 -15.78 -4.67
N GLU A 393 8.51 -15.26 -5.61
CA GLU A 393 9.02 -14.57 -6.80
C GLU A 393 9.27 -13.08 -6.56
N ALA A 394 8.49 -12.44 -5.66
CA ALA A 394 8.49 -11.01 -5.43
C ALA A 394 8.43 -10.66 -3.92
N ASN A 395 9.06 -11.47 -3.08
CA ASN A 395 8.96 -11.30 -1.62
C ASN A 395 9.68 -10.03 -1.17
N MET A 396 8.92 -9.04 -0.69
CA MET A 396 9.47 -7.75 -0.27
C MET A 396 10.45 -7.87 0.92
N ASN A 397 10.44 -9.00 1.62
CA ASN A 397 11.25 -9.18 2.83
C ASN A 397 12.70 -9.60 2.52
N GLU A 398 13.04 -9.88 1.26
CA GLU A 398 14.35 -10.39 0.86
C GLU A 398 15.52 -9.55 1.40
N GLY A 399 15.43 -8.22 1.31
CA GLY A 399 16.53 -7.34 1.71
C GLY A 399 16.87 -7.39 3.20
N LYS A 400 15.98 -7.93 4.06
CA LYS A 400 16.28 -8.20 5.47
C LYS A 400 17.49 -9.12 5.65
N PHE A 401 17.67 -10.11 4.78
CA PHE A 401 18.77 -11.08 4.90
C PHE A 401 20.14 -10.46 4.56
N PHE A 402 20.15 -9.32 3.88
CA PHE A 402 21.35 -8.56 3.53
C PHE A 402 21.63 -7.42 4.52
N ARG A 403 20.57 -6.88 5.14
CA ARG A 403 20.59 -5.69 5.99
C ARG A 403 21.72 -5.66 7.00
N ALA A 404 21.87 -6.70 7.83
CA ALA A 404 22.90 -6.72 8.88
C ALA A 404 24.33 -6.61 8.30
N LYS A 405 24.63 -7.34 7.22
CA LYS A 405 25.94 -7.30 6.56
C LYS A 405 26.20 -5.96 5.87
N VAL A 406 25.20 -5.42 5.16
CA VAL A 406 25.32 -4.14 4.46
C VAL A 406 25.50 -2.99 5.46
N LEU A 407 24.76 -2.99 6.57
CA LEU A 407 24.92 -1.97 7.61
C LEU A 407 26.28 -2.08 8.33
N ALA A 408 26.84 -3.28 8.44
CA ALA A 408 28.14 -3.54 9.06
C ALA A 408 29.34 -3.43 8.10
N TRP A 409 29.14 -3.01 6.85
CA TRP A 409 30.14 -3.12 5.77
C TRP A 409 31.49 -2.43 6.07
N GLU A 410 31.51 -1.40 6.91
CA GLU A 410 32.73 -0.73 7.35
C GLU A 410 33.64 -1.62 8.20
N SER A 411 33.06 -2.64 8.85
CA SER A 411 33.74 -3.57 9.75
C SER A 411 34.05 -4.92 9.12
N LEU A 412 33.46 -5.23 7.96
CA LEU A 412 33.71 -6.47 7.24
C LEU A 412 35.08 -6.42 6.54
N GLU A 413 35.84 -7.51 6.58
CA GLU A 413 37.15 -7.58 5.93
C GLU A 413 37.33 -8.93 5.21
N GLY A 414 38.26 -8.96 4.24
CA GLY A 414 38.67 -10.18 3.54
C GLY A 414 37.49 -10.99 2.99
N GLU A 415 37.45 -12.28 3.36
CA GLU A 415 36.43 -13.23 2.89
C GLU A 415 35.00 -12.81 3.24
N ALA A 416 34.77 -12.16 4.38
CA ALA A 416 33.42 -11.76 4.79
C ALA A 416 32.83 -10.66 3.90
N LEU A 417 33.68 -9.74 3.44
CA LEU A 417 33.29 -8.68 2.51
C LEU A 417 33.16 -9.21 1.08
N GLY A 418 34.03 -10.15 0.68
CA GLY A 418 33.89 -10.90 -0.58
C GLY A 418 32.56 -11.63 -0.66
N ALA A 419 32.21 -12.39 0.39
CA ALA A 419 30.93 -13.09 0.46
C ALA A 419 29.72 -12.15 0.42
N LEU A 420 29.82 -10.93 0.96
CA LEU A 420 28.77 -9.93 0.80
C LEU A 420 28.63 -9.47 -0.66
N LEU A 421 29.74 -9.26 -1.37
CA LEU A 421 29.69 -8.89 -2.79
C LEU A 421 29.06 -10.02 -3.61
N ASP A 422 29.49 -11.26 -3.39
CA ASP A 422 28.94 -12.45 -4.05
C ASP A 422 27.44 -12.59 -3.79
N ASP A 423 27.01 -12.48 -2.52
CA ASP A 423 25.60 -12.52 -2.14
C ASP A 423 24.79 -11.42 -2.88
N LEU A 424 25.36 -10.23 -3.05
CA LEU A 424 24.71 -9.10 -3.70
C LEU A 424 24.71 -9.19 -5.23
N GLU A 425 25.47 -10.07 -5.88
CA GLU A 425 25.46 -10.19 -7.34
C GLU A 425 24.06 -10.49 -7.90
N GLU A 426 23.28 -11.30 -7.18
CA GLU A 426 21.89 -11.66 -7.54
C GLU A 426 20.89 -10.50 -7.32
N VAL A 427 21.29 -9.44 -6.59
CA VAL A 427 20.43 -8.28 -6.36
C VAL A 427 20.57 -7.30 -7.52
N GLU A 428 19.48 -6.93 -8.16
CA GLU A 428 19.52 -6.03 -9.32
C GLU A 428 20.13 -4.65 -8.97
N ASP A 429 21.04 -4.16 -9.83
CA ASP A 429 21.84 -2.96 -9.55
C ASP A 429 21.01 -1.68 -9.44
N HIS A 430 19.86 -1.61 -10.12
CA HIS A 430 19.00 -0.43 -10.17
C HIS A 430 18.11 -0.26 -8.93
N ARG A 431 18.07 -1.26 -8.03
CA ARG A 431 17.30 -1.17 -6.80
C ARG A 431 17.86 -0.13 -5.85
N GLY A 432 17.00 0.69 -5.25
CA GLY A 432 17.40 1.64 -4.21
C GLY A 432 17.88 0.92 -2.94
N ILE A 433 19.01 1.37 -2.38
CA ILE A 433 19.55 0.78 -1.13
C ILE A 433 18.58 0.95 0.04
N GLU A 434 18.00 2.13 0.18
CA GLU A 434 17.05 2.48 1.26
C GLU A 434 15.79 1.60 1.20
N GLU A 435 15.18 1.47 0.02
CA GLU A 435 13.98 0.66 -0.20
C GLU A 435 14.27 -0.83 0.01
N PHE A 436 15.34 -1.36 -0.59
CA PHE A 436 15.67 -2.79 -0.45
C PHE A 436 15.90 -3.20 0.99
N LEU A 437 16.65 -2.39 1.75
CA LEU A 437 16.97 -2.71 3.14
C LEU A 437 15.86 -2.29 4.12
N GLY A 438 14.90 -1.47 3.67
CA GLY A 438 13.88 -0.86 4.52
C GLY A 438 14.47 0.15 5.50
N ILE A 439 15.45 0.95 5.09
CA ILE A 439 16.10 1.94 5.96
C ILE A 439 15.98 3.33 5.37
N GLU A 440 16.11 4.35 6.22
CA GLU A 440 16.30 5.72 5.76
C GLU A 440 17.72 6.17 6.10
N LEU A 441 18.41 6.75 5.14
CA LEU A 441 19.74 7.30 5.34
C LEU A 441 19.65 8.80 5.64
N GLN A 442 20.47 9.24 6.59
CA GLN A 442 20.64 10.66 6.89
C GLN A 442 21.30 11.38 5.72
N GLU A 443 21.07 12.69 5.56
CA GLU A 443 21.66 13.50 4.47
C GLU A 443 23.19 13.45 4.41
N ARG A 444 23.84 13.19 5.55
CA ARG A 444 25.30 13.02 5.64
C ARG A 444 25.82 11.70 5.05
N SER A 445 24.96 10.71 4.82
CA SER A 445 25.35 9.44 4.19
C SER A 445 25.52 9.65 2.69
N TYR A 446 26.72 9.41 2.15
CA TYR A 446 26.98 9.58 0.72
C TYR A 446 26.02 8.78 -0.18
N LEU A 447 25.70 7.55 0.25
CA LEU A 447 24.79 6.63 -0.45
C LEU A 447 23.30 6.92 -0.22
N LYS A 448 22.93 8.06 0.37
CA LYS A 448 21.53 8.46 0.41
C LYS A 448 20.97 8.62 -1.02
N GLY A 449 19.85 7.95 -1.28
CA GLY A 449 19.22 7.85 -2.59
C GLY A 449 20.12 7.21 -3.65
N ALA A 450 21.02 6.30 -3.25
CA ALA A 450 21.87 5.54 -4.17
C ALA A 450 21.26 4.17 -4.51
N MET A 451 21.63 3.66 -5.68
CA MET A 451 21.24 2.33 -6.14
C MET A 451 22.21 1.26 -5.65
N MET A 452 21.82 -0.02 -5.64
CA MET A 452 22.64 -1.12 -5.14
C MET A 452 23.96 -1.24 -5.91
N GLY A 453 23.96 -1.01 -7.22
CA GLY A 453 25.19 -1.02 -8.03
C GLY A 453 26.24 -0.02 -7.53
N GLU A 454 25.83 1.14 -7.01
CA GLU A 454 26.73 2.12 -6.40
C GLU A 454 27.43 1.55 -5.16
N PHE A 455 26.71 0.80 -4.32
CA PHE A 455 27.29 0.13 -3.16
C PHE A 455 28.25 -0.99 -3.57
N LYS A 456 27.87 -1.83 -4.55
CA LYS A 456 28.72 -2.91 -5.07
C LYS A 456 30.05 -2.37 -5.64
N ILE A 457 30.03 -1.22 -6.32
CA ILE A 457 31.26 -0.56 -6.81
C ILE A 457 32.22 -0.26 -5.64
N LEU A 458 31.71 0.31 -4.54
CA LEU A 458 32.54 0.66 -3.38
C LEU A 458 33.11 -0.60 -2.71
N VAL A 459 32.31 -1.66 -2.59
CA VAL A 459 32.77 -2.96 -2.07
C VAL A 459 33.86 -3.56 -2.97
N ALA A 460 33.64 -3.59 -4.29
CA ALA A 460 34.59 -4.10 -5.27
C ALA A 460 35.91 -3.30 -5.27
N LEU A 461 35.84 -1.98 -5.17
CA LEU A 461 37.03 -1.12 -5.04
C LEU A 461 37.88 -1.51 -3.83
N TYR A 462 37.23 -1.77 -2.69
CA TYR A 462 37.93 -2.16 -1.46
C TYR A 462 38.58 -3.54 -1.58
N LEU A 463 37.91 -4.49 -2.21
CA LEU A 463 38.45 -5.83 -2.48
C LEU A 463 39.56 -5.82 -3.54
N GLY A 464 39.79 -4.69 -4.21
CA GLY A 464 40.77 -4.57 -5.29
C GLY A 464 40.27 -5.10 -6.64
N GLU A 465 38.97 -5.39 -6.76
CA GLU A 465 38.28 -5.86 -7.96
C GLU A 465 38.05 -4.71 -8.95
N ARG A 466 39.16 -4.18 -9.48
CA ARG A 466 39.16 -2.97 -10.32
C ARG A 466 38.36 -3.11 -11.61
N GLY A 467 38.28 -4.32 -12.17
CA GLY A 467 37.51 -4.60 -13.38
C GLY A 467 36.02 -4.45 -13.13
N TYR A 468 35.52 -5.15 -12.11
CA TYR A 468 34.14 -5.07 -11.64
C TYR A 468 33.75 -3.63 -11.31
N ALA A 469 34.58 -2.93 -10.54
CA ALA A 469 34.34 -1.53 -10.19
C ALA A 469 34.26 -0.63 -11.43
N LEU A 470 35.14 -0.81 -12.43
CA LEU A 470 35.12 0.01 -13.65
C LEU A 470 33.86 -0.22 -14.48
N GLU A 471 33.38 -1.46 -14.58
CA GLU A 471 32.14 -1.79 -15.27
C GLU A 471 30.94 -1.15 -14.59
N GLY A 472 30.81 -1.31 -13.26
CA GLY A 472 29.75 -0.65 -12.50
C GLY A 472 29.80 0.88 -12.61
N VAL A 473 30.98 1.49 -12.57
CA VAL A 473 31.13 2.96 -12.73
C VAL A 473 30.60 3.43 -14.08
N ARG A 474 30.87 2.68 -15.16
CA ARG A 474 30.35 3.01 -16.50
C ARG A 474 28.83 2.90 -16.54
N TRP A 475 28.27 1.83 -15.98
CA TRP A 475 26.84 1.66 -15.86
C TRP A 475 26.17 2.83 -15.10
N VAL A 476 26.75 3.25 -13.96
CA VAL A 476 26.26 4.43 -13.22
C VAL A 476 26.31 5.70 -14.08
N LEU A 477 27.41 5.94 -14.81
CA LEU A 477 27.55 7.13 -15.65
C LEU A 477 26.62 7.15 -16.86
N GLU A 478 26.23 5.98 -17.38
CA GLU A 478 25.22 5.86 -18.43
C GLU A 478 23.82 6.24 -17.93
N GLY A 479 23.50 5.91 -16.67
CA GLY A 479 22.21 6.20 -16.05
C GLY A 479 22.09 7.58 -15.37
N LEU A 480 23.20 8.22 -14.99
CA LEU A 480 23.19 9.49 -14.28
C LEU A 480 23.15 10.72 -15.19
N ASP A 481 22.29 11.67 -14.87
CA ASP A 481 22.36 13.02 -15.43
C ASP A 481 23.66 13.73 -15.02
N ARG A 482 24.25 14.52 -15.92
CA ARG A 482 25.50 15.27 -15.66
C ARG A 482 25.41 16.27 -14.53
N ALA A 483 24.21 16.79 -14.24
CA ALA A 483 23.94 17.69 -13.13
C ALA A 483 23.77 16.96 -11.79
N HIS A 484 23.69 15.61 -11.80
CA HIS A 484 23.55 14.83 -10.59
C HIS A 484 24.80 14.96 -9.70
N ARG A 485 24.60 15.10 -8.38
CA ARG A 485 25.68 15.38 -7.41
C ARG A 485 26.83 14.37 -7.42
N ARG A 486 26.53 13.10 -7.74
CA ARG A 486 27.51 12.00 -7.77
C ARG A 486 28.18 11.80 -9.14
N PHE A 487 27.67 12.41 -10.21
CA PHE A 487 28.19 12.20 -11.58
C PHE A 487 29.69 12.50 -11.66
N VAL A 488 30.11 13.62 -11.07
CA VAL A 488 31.51 14.08 -11.09
C VAL A 488 32.45 13.12 -10.36
N ASP A 489 32.00 12.53 -9.25
CA ASP A 489 32.78 11.56 -8.48
C ASP A 489 33.02 10.28 -9.29
N TYR A 490 31.96 9.73 -9.92
CA TYR A 490 32.08 8.54 -10.76
C TYR A 490 32.86 8.81 -12.06
N ALA A 491 32.71 9.99 -12.67
CA ALA A 491 33.47 10.36 -13.86
C ALA A 491 34.97 10.47 -13.57
N LEU A 492 35.33 10.99 -12.38
CA LEU A 492 36.71 10.99 -11.93
C LEU A 492 37.20 9.56 -11.68
N LEU A 493 36.42 8.75 -10.97
CA LEU A 493 36.75 7.36 -10.67
C LEU A 493 36.97 6.54 -11.95
N GLU A 494 36.12 6.68 -12.96
CA GLU A 494 36.24 6.04 -14.27
C GLU A 494 37.61 6.33 -14.90
N ARG A 495 38.05 7.59 -14.88
CA ARG A 495 39.33 8.02 -15.47
C ARG A 495 40.52 7.40 -14.75
N VAL A 496 40.46 7.37 -13.42
CA VAL A 496 41.53 6.78 -12.60
C VAL A 496 41.60 5.26 -12.80
N LEU A 497 40.46 4.60 -12.92
CA LEU A 497 40.39 3.15 -13.15
C LEU A 497 40.83 2.76 -14.57
N SER A 498 40.37 3.47 -15.59
CA SER A 498 40.59 3.16 -17.02
C SER A 498 42.00 3.50 -17.55
N SER A 499 42.62 4.57 -17.04
CA SER A 499 43.84 5.13 -17.65
C SER A 499 45.00 5.34 -16.68
N LYS A 500 44.83 4.99 -15.39
CA LYS A 500 45.75 5.35 -14.30
C LYS A 500 46.12 6.85 -14.31
N ALA A 501 45.24 7.70 -14.87
CA ALA A 501 45.48 9.13 -14.96
C ALA A 501 45.68 9.73 -13.56
N PRO A 502 46.59 10.72 -13.41
CA PRO A 502 46.79 11.37 -12.12
C PRO A 502 45.50 12.06 -11.68
N LEU A 503 45.08 11.81 -10.44
CA LEU A 503 43.89 12.40 -9.80
C LEU A 503 43.88 13.94 -9.85
N LYS A 504 45.05 14.57 -9.94
CA LYS A 504 45.23 16.02 -9.91
C LYS A 504 45.34 16.61 -11.32
N ALA A 505 44.24 16.58 -12.07
CA ALA A 505 44.08 17.40 -13.27
C ALA A 505 43.54 18.78 -12.88
N LYS A 506 44.40 19.80 -12.82
CA LYS A 506 44.04 21.15 -12.34
C LYS A 506 42.80 21.70 -13.06
N GLY A 507 41.76 22.03 -12.28
CA GLY A 507 40.58 22.79 -12.73
C GLY A 507 39.44 21.99 -13.37
N ILE A 508 39.56 20.67 -13.54
CA ILE A 508 38.49 19.85 -14.15
C ILE A 508 37.53 19.29 -13.10
N PHE A 509 38.06 18.77 -11.98
CA PHE A 509 37.26 18.15 -10.91
C PHE A 509 37.29 19.01 -9.63
N PRO A 510 36.18 19.13 -8.89
CA PRO A 510 36.14 19.78 -7.59
C PRO A 510 37.07 19.11 -6.57
N GLU A 511 37.64 19.89 -5.66
CA GLU A 511 38.57 19.36 -4.64
C GLU A 511 37.93 18.30 -3.73
N ASP A 512 36.65 18.47 -3.39
CA ASP A 512 35.93 17.52 -2.53
C ASP A 512 35.71 16.17 -3.23
N SER A 513 35.42 16.18 -4.54
CA SER A 513 35.36 14.97 -5.37
C SER A 513 36.71 14.26 -5.43
N ILE A 514 37.80 15.01 -5.62
CA ILE A 514 39.16 14.44 -5.64
C ILE A 514 39.48 13.78 -4.30
N LYS A 515 39.23 14.46 -3.18
CA LYS A 515 39.44 13.89 -1.84
C LYS A 515 38.64 12.62 -1.62
N ARG A 516 37.37 12.61 -2.02
CA ARG A 516 36.48 11.45 -1.85
C ARG A 516 36.95 10.24 -2.65
N VAL A 517 37.24 10.43 -3.94
CA VAL A 517 37.75 9.34 -4.80
C VAL A 517 39.13 8.89 -4.34
N GLU A 518 40.01 9.79 -3.88
CA GLU A 518 41.28 9.41 -3.24
C GLU A 518 41.07 8.55 -2.00
N GLY A 519 40.06 8.86 -1.18
CA GLY A 519 39.69 8.07 -0.01
C GLY A 519 39.22 6.67 -0.38
N TRP A 520 38.28 6.55 -1.32
CA TRP A 520 37.79 5.25 -1.81
C TRP A 520 38.93 4.36 -2.34
N LEU A 521 39.85 4.94 -3.11
CA LEU A 521 41.01 4.21 -3.66
C LEU A 521 42.02 3.78 -2.58
N LYS A 522 42.01 4.41 -1.40
CA LYS A 522 42.79 4.02 -0.23
C LYS A 522 42.04 3.05 0.69
N GLY A 523 40.80 2.68 0.34
CA GLY A 523 39.95 1.82 1.15
C GLY A 523 39.27 2.53 2.32
N GLU A 524 39.16 3.86 2.29
CA GLU A 524 38.36 4.60 3.27
C GLU A 524 36.87 4.29 3.06
N ARG A 525 36.18 4.00 4.16
CA ARG A 525 34.76 3.63 4.19
C ARG A 525 34.00 4.59 5.09
N GLU A 526 32.77 4.90 4.70
CA GLU A 526 31.88 5.75 5.50
C GLU A 526 30.72 4.90 6.05
N PRO A 527 30.38 5.02 7.34
CA PRO A 527 29.23 4.33 7.90
C PRO A 527 27.93 4.78 7.19
N LEU A 528 26.99 3.84 7.09
CA LEU A 528 25.62 4.15 6.69
C LEU A 528 24.87 4.71 7.90
N PHE A 529 24.76 6.04 7.96
CA PHE A 529 24.03 6.67 9.05
C PHE A 529 22.52 6.53 8.84
N ILE A 530 21.91 5.62 9.59
CA ILE A 530 20.46 5.35 9.54
C ILE A 530 19.70 6.41 10.34
N ASP A 531 18.56 6.84 9.84
CA ASP A 531 17.54 7.60 10.55
C ASP A 531 16.47 6.63 11.11
N LEU A 532 16.31 6.61 12.43
CA LEU A 532 15.35 5.76 13.14
C LEU A 532 14.16 6.56 13.69
N SER A 533 13.96 7.82 13.26
CA SER A 533 12.88 8.68 13.73
C SER A 533 11.50 8.05 13.51
N LYS A 534 11.25 7.49 12.32
CA LYS A 534 10.02 6.73 12.01
C LYS A 534 9.85 5.49 12.88
N ALA A 535 10.94 4.77 13.15
CA ALA A 535 10.91 3.63 14.06
C ALA A 535 10.54 4.05 15.50
N GLY A 536 11.02 5.21 15.95
CA GLY A 536 10.61 5.81 17.21
C GLY A 536 9.11 6.14 17.27
N LEU A 537 8.52 6.55 16.14
CA LEU A 537 7.08 6.82 16.03
C LEU A 537 6.25 5.53 16.11
N ALA A 538 6.68 4.47 15.40
CA ALA A 538 6.09 3.14 15.48
C ALA A 538 6.07 2.63 16.94
N ARG A 539 7.20 2.72 17.64
CA ARG A 539 7.29 2.32 19.05
C ARG A 539 6.38 3.15 19.95
N ARG A 540 6.31 4.47 19.74
CA ARG A 540 5.37 5.32 20.48
C ARG A 540 3.93 4.85 20.30
N ILE A 541 3.49 4.58 19.07
CA ILE A 541 2.15 4.04 18.78
C ILE A 541 1.92 2.71 19.50
N ALA A 542 2.92 1.84 19.50
CA ALA A 542 2.83 0.55 20.16
C ALA A 542 2.69 0.67 21.69
N THR A 543 3.19 1.75 22.31
CA THR A 543 3.05 2.00 23.75
C THR A 543 1.71 2.61 24.18
N LEU A 544 0.99 3.27 23.27
CA LEU A 544 -0.37 3.75 23.48
C LEU A 544 -1.35 2.57 23.62
#